data_AF-A0AAT9FJD3-F1
#
_entry.id   AF-A0AAT9FJD3-F1
#
_cell.length_a   1.000
_cell.length_b   1.000
_cell.length_c   1.000
_cell.angle_alpha   90.00
_cell.angle_beta   90.00
_cell.angle_gamma   90.00
#
_symmetry.space_group_name_H-M   'P 1'
#
loop_
_entity.id
_entity.type
_entity.pdbx_description
1 polymer ?
#
loop_
_entity_poly.entity_id
_entity_poly.type
_entity_poly.pdbx_seq_one_letter_code
_entity_poly.pdbx_strand_id
1 'polypeptide(L)'
;MSRNTMYAIIALLLVVILGAAGGYWAVKKIRAKQNQEFRYEGKLTVVKEGVDPETFKMAVLTGDTLDETIEKHNLVAQWKLADAEAAKAKIKEKFIVKVSGLEVTLSYQDKDQALAKDILGTLMDSFYKRQKAMRGGAPVSQ
;
A
#
# COMPACT_ATOMS: atom_id res chain seq x y z
N MET A 1 3.57 -11.30 17.93
CA MET A 1 4.07 -12.00 16.72
C MET A 1 5.59 -11.82 16.68
N SER A 2 6.38 -12.89 16.53
CA SER A 2 7.84 -12.75 16.46
C SER A 2 8.24 -12.12 15.13
N ARG A 3 9.28 -11.26 15.13
CA ARG A 3 9.77 -10.57 13.93
C ARG A 3 10.05 -11.56 12.78
N ASN A 4 10.55 -12.75 13.10
CA ASN A 4 10.83 -13.82 12.12
C ASN A 4 9.58 -14.37 11.43
N THR A 5 8.45 -14.45 12.14
CA THR A 5 7.16 -14.88 11.56
C THR A 5 6.62 -13.82 10.60
N MET A 6 6.80 -12.54 10.93
CA MET A 6 6.42 -11.42 10.06
C MET A 6 7.22 -11.43 8.75
N TYR A 7 8.55 -11.65 8.82
CA TYR A 7 9.40 -11.75 7.63
C TYR A 7 9.08 -12.97 6.76
N ALA A 8 8.78 -14.13 7.37
CA ALA A 8 8.38 -15.33 6.62
C ALA A 8 7.05 -15.13 5.88
N ILE A 9 6.08 -14.45 6.49
CA ILE A 9 4.80 -14.14 5.84
C ILE A 9 4.99 -13.08 4.74
N ILE A 10 5.82 -12.05 4.97
CA ILE A 10 6.19 -11.06 3.95
C ILE A 10 6.89 -11.73 2.77
N ALA A 11 7.80 -12.67 3.02
CA ALA A 11 8.50 -13.46 2.00
C ALA A 11 7.54 -14.37 1.21
N LEU A 12 6.50 -14.91 1.86
CA LEU A 12 5.47 -15.71 1.19
C LEU A 12 4.59 -14.83 0.30
N LEU A 13 4.12 -13.67 0.81
CA LEU A 13 3.39 -12.65 0.04
C LEU A 13 4.19 -12.19 -1.18
N LEU A 14 5.49 -12.00 -1.01
CA LEU A 14 6.48 -11.61 -2.01
C LEU A 14 6.58 -12.56 -3.22
N VAL A 15 6.71 -13.86 -2.95
CA VAL A 15 6.75 -14.90 -3.99
C VAL A 15 5.40 -14.95 -4.72
N VAL A 16 4.34 -14.68 -3.98
CA VAL A 16 2.97 -14.83 -4.43
C VAL A 16 2.48 -13.68 -5.32
N ILE A 17 3.02 -12.47 -5.21
CA ILE A 17 2.61 -11.31 -6.03
C ILE A 17 3.40 -11.20 -7.35
N LEU A 18 4.62 -11.77 -7.42
CA LEU A 18 5.58 -11.50 -8.50
C LEU A 18 5.98 -12.75 -9.32
N GLY A 19 5.38 -13.91 -9.06
CA GLY A 19 5.71 -15.19 -9.72
C GLY A 19 5.13 -15.39 -11.12
N ALA A 20 4.15 -14.59 -11.53
CA ALA A 20 3.59 -14.64 -12.88
C ALA A 20 3.45 -13.20 -13.40
N ALA A 21 4.10 -12.92 -14.53
CA ALA A 21 3.87 -11.79 -15.44
C ALA A 21 3.17 -10.56 -14.82
N GLY A 22 3.95 -9.68 -14.18
CA GLY A 22 3.58 -8.29 -13.88
C GLY A 22 2.18 -8.08 -13.28
N GLY A 23 2.09 -8.08 -11.95
CA GLY A 23 0.87 -7.68 -11.24
C GLY A 23 0.27 -6.40 -11.82
N TYR A 24 -0.86 -6.54 -12.52
CA TYR A 24 -1.48 -5.46 -13.28
C TYR A 24 -2.23 -4.52 -12.32
N TRP A 25 -1.63 -3.36 -12.04
CA TRP A 25 -2.25 -2.32 -11.22
C TRP A 25 -3.28 -1.55 -12.04
N ALA A 26 -4.54 -1.97 -11.97
CA ALA A 26 -5.66 -1.24 -12.55
C ALA A 26 -6.29 -0.32 -11.51
N VAL A 27 -6.12 1.00 -11.67
CA VAL A 27 -6.76 1.98 -10.80
C VAL A 27 -8.20 2.21 -11.23
N LYS A 28 -9.17 1.70 -10.47
CA LYS A 28 -10.59 1.91 -10.77
C LYS A 28 -11.21 2.93 -9.81
N LYS A 29 -11.86 3.94 -10.38
CA LYS A 29 -12.61 4.98 -9.65
C LYS A 29 -13.90 4.38 -9.10
N ILE A 30 -14.10 4.42 -7.78
CA ILE A 30 -15.43 4.25 -7.18
C ILE A 30 -16.00 5.64 -6.89
N ARG A 31 -17.07 6.03 -7.60
CA ARG A 31 -17.79 7.28 -7.34
C ARG A 31 -18.51 7.18 -6.00
N ALA A 32 -18.17 8.07 -5.07
CA ALA A 32 -18.94 8.29 -3.85
C ALA A 32 -20.25 9.04 -4.17
N LYS A 33 -21.37 8.65 -3.54
CA LYS A 33 -22.57 9.51 -3.44
C LYS A 33 -22.21 10.74 -2.61
N GLN A 34 -22.90 11.87 -2.82
CA GLN A 34 -22.65 13.18 -2.18
C GLN A 34 -22.21 13.02 -0.70
N ASN A 35 -21.14 13.73 -0.31
CA ASN A 35 -20.49 13.73 1.02
C ASN A 35 -19.58 12.54 1.41
N GLN A 36 -19.25 11.61 0.52
CA GLN A 36 -18.28 10.53 0.82
C GLN A 36 -16.90 10.80 0.20
N GLU A 37 -15.84 10.43 0.91
CA GLU A 37 -14.43 10.51 0.46
C GLU A 37 -14.24 9.77 -0.88
N PHE A 38 -13.36 10.28 -1.74
CA PHE A 38 -12.99 9.61 -2.99
C PHE A 38 -12.17 8.36 -2.66
N ARG A 39 -12.66 7.19 -3.09
CA ARG A 39 -11.96 5.92 -2.95
C ARG A 39 -11.24 5.56 -4.24
N TYR A 40 -9.94 5.37 -4.11
CA TYR A 40 -9.09 4.81 -5.14
C TYR A 40 -8.74 3.37 -4.81
N GLU A 41 -8.80 2.49 -5.81
CA GLU A 41 -8.50 1.08 -5.63
C GLU A 41 -7.42 0.62 -6.60
N GLY A 42 -6.51 -0.23 -6.14
CA GLY A 42 -5.55 -0.96 -6.95
C GLY A 42 -5.72 -2.45 -6.69
N LYS A 43 -5.66 -3.27 -7.75
CA LYS A 43 -5.82 -4.72 -7.65
C LYS A 43 -4.48 -5.42 -7.87
N LEU A 44 -4.28 -6.50 -7.13
CA LEU A 44 -3.12 -7.38 -7.21
C LEU A 44 -3.61 -8.81 -7.32
N THR A 45 -3.08 -9.57 -8.26
CA THR A 45 -3.33 -11.01 -8.33
C THR A 45 -2.23 -11.75 -7.61
N VAL A 46 -2.61 -12.68 -6.77
CA VAL A 46 -1.72 -13.54 -5.98
C VAL A 46 -1.73 -14.96 -6.55
N VAL A 47 -0.58 -15.64 -6.54
CA VAL A 47 -0.47 -17.02 -7.07
C VAL A 47 -0.99 -18.11 -6.10
N LYS A 48 -1.30 -17.76 -4.84
CA LYS A 48 -1.82 -18.70 -3.84
C LYS A 48 -2.82 -18.02 -2.91
N GLU A 49 -3.90 -18.74 -2.59
CA GLU A 49 -4.89 -18.32 -1.61
C GLU A 49 -4.33 -18.37 -0.17
N GLY A 50 -4.97 -17.65 0.75
CA GLY A 50 -4.56 -17.59 2.16
C GLY A 50 -3.72 -16.35 2.52
N VAL A 51 -3.77 -15.30 1.69
CA VAL A 51 -3.24 -13.99 2.04
C VAL A 51 -4.07 -13.39 3.15
N ASP A 52 -3.44 -13.16 4.30
CA ASP A 52 -4.08 -12.43 5.40
C ASP A 52 -4.09 -10.92 5.09
N PRO A 53 -5.28 -10.27 5.02
CA PRO A 53 -5.40 -8.86 4.65
C PRO A 53 -4.69 -7.92 5.63
N GLU A 54 -4.70 -8.23 6.92
CA GLU A 54 -4.06 -7.40 7.94
C GLU A 54 -2.54 -7.49 7.86
N THR A 55 -2.01 -8.70 7.66
CA THR A 55 -0.58 -8.91 7.49
C THR A 55 -0.08 -8.25 6.21
N PHE A 56 -0.85 -8.34 5.12
CA PHE A 56 -0.54 -7.62 3.89
C PHE A 56 -0.55 -6.10 4.12
N LYS A 57 -1.57 -5.60 4.82
CA LYS A 57 -1.67 -4.18 5.19
C LYS A 57 -0.44 -3.73 5.98
N MET A 58 0.01 -4.50 6.97
CA MET A 58 1.22 -4.19 7.74
C MET A 58 2.50 -4.23 6.90
N ALA A 59 2.57 -5.15 5.93
CA ALA A 59 3.71 -5.25 5.01
C ALA A 59 3.81 -4.05 4.06
N VAL A 60 2.68 -3.45 3.68
CA VAL A 60 2.64 -2.22 2.89
C VAL A 60 2.95 -1.00 3.76
N LEU A 61 2.26 -0.88 4.90
CA LEU A 61 2.30 0.29 5.79
C LEU A 61 3.45 0.20 6.80
N THR A 62 4.65 -0.08 6.31
CA THR A 62 5.87 -0.04 7.12
C THR A 62 6.23 1.39 7.51
N GLY A 63 7.01 1.55 8.59
CA GLY A 63 7.46 2.87 9.06
C GLY A 63 8.06 3.72 7.95
N ASP A 64 9.04 3.19 7.23
CA ASP A 64 9.73 3.90 6.15
C ASP A 64 8.79 4.25 4.97
N THR A 65 7.89 3.33 4.58
CA THR A 65 6.91 3.61 3.51
C THR A 65 5.97 4.74 3.90
N LEU A 66 5.55 4.77 5.16
CA LEU A 66 4.69 5.82 5.69
C LEU A 66 5.44 7.16 5.77
N ASP A 67 6.68 7.14 6.26
CA ASP A 67 7.53 8.34 6.34
C ASP A 67 7.75 8.95 4.94
N GLU A 68 8.17 8.14 3.97
CA GLU A 68 8.35 8.59 2.58
C GLU A 68 7.07 9.19 1.99
N THR A 69 5.91 8.58 2.28
CA THR A 69 4.61 9.07 1.81
C THR A 69 4.24 10.41 2.46
N ILE A 70 4.51 10.56 3.76
CA ILE A 70 4.23 11.80 4.51
C ILE A 70 5.10 12.94 4.02
N GLU A 71 6.40 12.69 3.84
CA GLU A 71 7.36 13.68 3.37
C GLU A 71 7.07 14.09 1.92
N LYS A 72 6.87 13.13 1.02
CA LYS A 72 6.65 13.38 -0.41
C LYS A 72 5.41 14.22 -0.70
N HIS A 73 4.34 14.02 0.07
CA HIS A 73 3.07 14.74 -0.12
C HIS A 73 2.85 15.86 0.91
N ASN A 74 3.82 16.10 1.79
CA ASN A 74 3.74 17.08 2.88
C ASN A 74 2.42 16.95 3.68
N LEU A 75 2.08 15.73 4.08
CA LEU A 75 0.75 15.39 4.59
C LEU A 75 0.42 16.07 5.92
N VAL A 76 1.43 16.35 6.75
CA VAL A 76 1.26 17.07 8.02
C VAL A 76 0.70 18.47 7.77
N ALA A 77 1.28 19.20 6.81
CA ALA A 77 0.82 20.54 6.45
C ALA A 77 -0.53 20.50 5.72
N GLN A 78 -0.69 19.60 4.75
CA GLN A 78 -1.93 19.50 3.97
C GLN A 78 -3.16 19.16 4.84
N TRP A 79 -2.99 18.26 5.81
CA TRP A 79 -4.06 17.84 6.69
C TRP A 79 -4.15 18.63 8.00
N LYS A 80 -3.28 19.64 8.20
CA LYS A 80 -3.19 20.45 9.42
C LYS A 80 -3.08 19.57 10.68
N LEU A 81 -2.19 18.60 10.65
CA LEU A 81 -1.95 17.68 11.75
C LEU A 81 -0.85 18.18 12.68
N ALA A 82 -0.82 17.65 13.91
CA ALA A 82 0.18 18.03 14.91
C ALA A 82 1.59 17.53 14.56
N ASP A 83 1.69 16.30 14.03
CA ASP A 83 2.96 15.64 13.76
C ASP A 83 2.84 14.54 12.69
N ALA A 84 3.98 13.94 12.36
CA ALA A 84 4.04 12.81 11.44
C ALA A 84 3.32 11.57 11.98
N GLU A 85 3.27 11.35 13.29
CA GLU A 85 2.57 10.20 13.88
C GLU A 85 1.06 10.26 13.64
N ALA A 86 0.45 11.43 13.79
CA ALA A 86 -0.94 11.66 13.44
C ALA A 86 -1.19 11.42 11.94
N ALA A 87 -0.25 11.79 11.07
CA ALA A 87 -0.35 11.51 9.63
C ALA A 87 -0.25 9.99 9.35
N LYS A 88 0.65 9.27 10.02
CA LYS A 88 0.77 7.81 9.93
C LYS A 88 -0.53 7.12 10.35
N ALA A 89 -1.12 7.54 11.47
CA ALA A 89 -2.38 6.99 11.97
C ALA A 89 -3.51 7.21 10.97
N LYS A 90 -3.61 8.41 10.39
CA LYS A 90 -4.63 8.76 9.39
C LYS A 90 -4.49 7.95 8.10
N ILE A 91 -3.27 7.73 7.61
CA ILE A 91 -3.03 6.85 6.45
C ILE A 91 -3.47 5.42 6.77
N LYS A 92 -3.11 4.89 7.95
CA LYS A 92 -3.48 3.54 8.38
C LYS A 92 -4.99 3.35 8.49
N GLU A 93 -5.72 4.37 8.92
CA GLU A 93 -7.19 4.34 9.01
C GLU A 93 -7.82 4.30 7.60
N LYS A 94 -7.33 5.13 6.68
CA LYS A 94 -7.87 5.29 5.33
C LYS A 94 -7.45 4.21 4.34
N PHE A 95 -6.40 3.45 4.66
CA PHE A 95 -5.92 2.36 3.82
C PHE A 95 -6.65 1.05 4.13
N ILE A 96 -7.27 0.48 3.10
CA ILE A 96 -8.12 -0.71 3.19
C ILE A 96 -7.51 -1.81 2.32
N VAL A 97 -7.44 -3.02 2.85
CA VAL A 97 -7.04 -4.23 2.11
C VAL A 97 -8.21 -5.21 2.13
N LYS A 98 -8.58 -5.71 0.96
CA LYS A 98 -9.59 -6.76 0.79
C LYS A 98 -8.96 -7.90 0.00
N VAL A 99 -9.20 -9.13 0.45
CA VAL A 99 -8.76 -10.34 -0.25
C VAL A 99 -10.01 -11.07 -0.72
N SER A 100 -10.03 -11.53 -1.96
CA SER A 100 -11.13 -12.25 -2.57
C SER A 100 -10.55 -13.34 -3.48
N GLY A 101 -10.46 -14.56 -2.94
CA GLY A 101 -9.75 -15.67 -3.59
C GLY A 101 -8.28 -15.32 -3.84
N LEU A 102 -7.93 -15.25 -5.13
CA LEU A 102 -6.59 -14.89 -5.59
C LEU A 102 -6.41 -13.39 -5.90
N GLU A 103 -7.36 -12.54 -5.54
CA GLU A 103 -7.27 -11.09 -5.76
C GLU A 103 -7.12 -10.34 -4.43
N VAL A 104 -6.11 -9.48 -4.33
CA VAL A 104 -5.94 -8.51 -3.25
C VAL A 104 -6.29 -7.14 -3.81
N THR A 105 -7.40 -6.57 -3.35
CA THR A 105 -7.79 -5.20 -3.63
C THR A 105 -7.29 -4.29 -2.51
N LEU A 106 -6.47 -3.32 -2.88
CA LEU A 106 -5.99 -2.25 -2.02
C LEU A 106 -6.79 -1.01 -2.30
N SER A 107 -7.11 -0.25 -1.27
CA SER A 107 -7.86 0.98 -1.44
C SER A 107 -7.37 2.06 -0.51
N TYR A 108 -7.43 3.30 -0.98
CA TYR A 108 -7.19 4.48 -0.16
C TYR A 108 -8.30 5.48 -0.39
N GLN A 109 -8.76 6.12 0.69
CA GLN A 109 -9.82 7.11 0.64
C GLN A 109 -9.36 8.48 1.15
N ASP A 110 -9.63 9.53 0.39
CA ASP A 110 -9.41 10.90 0.83
C ASP A 110 -10.44 11.88 0.26
N LYS A 111 -10.55 13.06 0.88
CA LYS A 111 -11.38 14.15 0.38
C LYS A 111 -10.82 14.73 -0.92
N ASP A 112 -9.50 14.71 -1.08
CA ASP A 112 -8.83 15.10 -2.32
C ASP A 112 -8.60 13.88 -3.21
N GLN A 113 -9.17 13.94 -4.41
CA GLN A 113 -9.08 12.88 -5.41
C GLN A 113 -7.63 12.64 -5.88
N ALA A 114 -6.89 13.71 -6.18
CA ALA A 114 -5.52 13.60 -6.67
C ALA A 114 -4.63 13.05 -5.56
N LEU A 115 -4.80 13.58 -4.34
CA LEU A 115 -4.05 13.13 -3.18
C LEU A 115 -4.30 11.65 -2.85
N ALA A 116 -5.56 11.19 -2.92
CA ALA A 116 -5.90 9.79 -2.65
C ALA A 116 -5.19 8.83 -3.63
N LYS A 117 -5.16 9.20 -4.91
CA LYS A 117 -4.45 8.44 -5.96
C LYS A 117 -2.95 8.45 -5.72
N ASP A 118 -2.38 9.61 -5.42
CA ASP A 118 -0.94 9.79 -5.27
C ASP A 118 -0.39 9.12 -4.01
N ILE A 119 -1.15 9.14 -2.91
CA ILE A 119 -0.83 8.38 -1.69
C ILE A 119 -0.85 6.89 -1.99
N LEU A 120 -1.93 6.36 -2.59
CA LEU A 120 -2.00 4.94 -2.92
C LEU A 120 -0.87 4.51 -3.85
N GLY A 121 -0.58 5.32 -4.88
CA GLY A 121 0.51 5.07 -5.82
C GLY A 121 1.88 5.08 -5.13
N THR A 122 2.11 6.02 -4.22
CA THR A 122 3.36 6.12 -3.46
C THR A 122 3.54 4.92 -2.54
N LEU A 123 2.53 4.57 -1.73
CA LEU A 123 2.57 3.41 -0.84
C LEU A 123 2.93 2.12 -1.62
N MET A 124 2.36 1.96 -2.81
CA MET A 124 2.64 0.82 -3.69
C MET A 124 4.03 0.86 -4.30
N ASP A 125 4.45 2.00 -4.84
CA ASP A 125 5.78 2.16 -5.43
C ASP A 125 6.88 1.89 -4.38
N SER A 126 6.76 2.46 -3.18
CA SER A 126 7.70 2.22 -2.08
C SER A 126 7.69 0.74 -1.67
N PHE A 127 6.50 0.13 -1.55
CA PHE A 127 6.38 -1.31 -1.26
C PHE A 127 7.13 -2.14 -2.33
N TYR A 128 6.84 -1.93 -3.61
CA TYR A 128 7.50 -2.66 -4.70
C TYR A 128 9.01 -2.44 -4.77
N LYS A 129 9.48 -1.20 -4.56
CA LYS A 129 10.92 -0.88 -4.50
C LYS A 129 11.60 -1.67 -3.39
N ARG A 130 11.01 -1.71 -2.19
CA ARG A 130 11.55 -2.51 -1.07
C ARG A 130 11.54 -4.01 -1.40
N GLN A 131 10.45 -4.50 -2.00
CA GLN A 131 10.36 -5.89 -2.42
C GLN A 131 11.43 -6.25 -3.47
N LYS A 132 11.72 -5.36 -4.42
CA LYS A 132 12.77 -5.54 -5.42
C LYS A 132 14.17 -5.54 -4.77
N ALA A 133 14.42 -4.63 -3.82
CA ALA A 133 15.68 -4.53 -3.11
C ALA A 133 15.95 -5.79 -2.25
N MET A 134 14.94 -6.33 -1.57
CA MET A 134 15.06 -7.56 -0.77
C MET A 134 15.34 -8.82 -1.60
N ARG A 135 14.97 -8.86 -2.89
CA ARG A 135 15.29 -9.98 -3.79
C ARG A 135 16.71 -9.95 -4.37
N GLY A 136 17.55 -8.97 -3.99
CA GLY A 136 18.92 -8.85 -4.52
C GLY A 136 18.99 -8.16 -5.89
N GLY A 137 17.95 -7.44 -6.30
CA GLY A 137 18.03 -6.58 -7.47
C GLY A 137 18.96 -5.40 -7.18
N ALA A 138 20.15 -5.40 -7.78
CA ALA A 138 21.06 -4.26 -7.78
C ALA A 138 20.29 -2.95 -8.10
N PRO A 139 20.70 -1.80 -7.53
CA PRO A 139 20.12 -0.52 -7.91
C PRO A 139 20.24 -0.38 -9.42
N VAL A 140 19.11 -0.11 -10.08
CA VAL A 140 19.15 0.32 -11.48
C VAL A 140 19.83 1.68 -11.42
N SER A 141 21.13 1.69 -11.73
CA SER A 141 21.90 2.91 -11.92
C SER A 141 21.22 3.68 -13.05
N GLN A 142 21.11 4.99 -12.85
CA GLN A 142 20.56 5.95 -13.81
C GLN A 142 21.23 5.82 -15.18
#